data_AF-A0A357EL27-F1
#
_entry.id   AF-A0A357EL27-F1
#
_cell.length_a   1.000
_cell.length_b   1.000
_cell.length_c   1.000
_cell.angle_alpha   90.00
_cell.angle_beta   90.00
_cell.angle_gamma   90.00
#
_symmetry.space_group_name_H-M   'P 1'
#
loop_
_entity.id
_entity.type
_entity.pdbx_description
1 polymer ?
#
loop_
_entity_poly.entity_id
_entity_poly.type
_entity_poly.pdbx_seq_one_letter_code
_entity_poly.pdbx_strand_id
1 'polypeptide(L)' 'MATRAYILIKVKAGKTKDVVGALKRIPGVEQAHSCFGRPDIFVFISVQDERALS' A
#
# COMPACT_ATOMS: atom_id res chain seq x y z
N MET A 1 -4.47 12.67 -15.45
CA MET A 1 -5.74 12.11 -14.94
C MET A 1 -5.38 11.39 -13.66
N ALA A 2 -6.16 11.56 -12.59
CA ALA A 2 -5.84 10.93 -11.31
C ALA A 2 -5.75 9.40 -11.49
N THR A 3 -4.62 8.83 -11.07
CA THR A 3 -4.33 7.40 -11.21
C THR A 3 -4.58 6.71 -9.88
N ARG A 4 -5.34 5.61 -9.93
CA ARG A 4 -5.65 4.79 -8.77
C ARG A 4 -5.08 3.39 -8.97
N ALA A 5 -4.48 2.84 -7.94
CA ALA A 5 -3.84 1.53 -8.01
C ALA A 5 -4.07 0.70 -6.76
N TYR A 6 -4.10 -0.62 -6.95
CA TYR A 6 -3.98 -1.60 -5.88
C TYR A 6 -2.56 -2.15 -5.85
N ILE A 7 -1.89 -2.02 -4.72
CA ILE A 7 -0.52 -2.51 -4.52
C ILE A 7 -0.58 -3.71 -3.57
N LEU A 8 -0.15 -4.87 -4.06
CA LEU A 8 -0.03 -6.11 -3.29
C LEU A 8 1.42 -6.24 -2.80
N ILE A 9 1.61 -6.25 -1.49
CA ILE A 9 2.95 -6.20 -0.89
C ILE A 9 3.24 -7.50 -0.15
N LYS A 10 4.39 -8.10 -0.47
CA LYS A 10 5.01 -9.14 0.35
C LYS A 10 5.99 -8.49 1.33
N VAL A 11 5.91 -8.85 2.60
CA VAL A 11 6.68 -8.26 3.68
C VAL A 11 7.57 -9.32 4.33
N LYS A 12 8.69 -8.89 4.91
CA LYS A 12 9.52 -9.76 5.76
C LYS A 12 8.70 -10.24 6.96
N ALA A 13 8.83 -11.51 7.33
CA ALA A 13 8.14 -12.09 8.48
C ALA A 13 8.31 -11.23 9.75
N GLY A 14 7.21 -11.01 10.47
CA GLY A 14 7.18 -10.18 11.68
C GLY A 14 7.14 -8.66 11.44
N LYS A 15 7.18 -8.17 10.19
CA LYS A 15 7.18 -6.73 9.87
C LYS A 15 5.85 -6.17 9.37
N THR A 16 4.82 -7.01 9.20
CA THR A 16 3.53 -6.60 8.64
C THR A 16 2.93 -5.38 9.34
N LYS A 17 2.88 -5.38 10.69
CA LYS A 17 2.30 -4.28 11.47
C LYS A 17 3.07 -2.96 11.29
N ASP A 18 4.41 -3.03 11.35
CA ASP A 18 5.29 -1.86 11.17
C ASP A 18 5.09 -1.26 9.77
N VAL A 19 5.03 -2.12 8.74
CA VAL A 19 4.86 -1.70 7.34
C VAL A 19 3.48 -1.11 7.10
N VAL A 20 2.39 -1.70 7.59
CA VAL A 20 1.04 -1.09 7.49
C VAL A 20 1.03 0.29 8.15
N GLY A 21 1.65 0.44 9.33
CA GLY A 21 1.75 1.72 10.02
C GLY A 21 2.54 2.77 9.22
N ALA A 22 3.60 2.35 8.53
CA ALA A 22 4.35 3.22 7.63
C ALA A 22 3.55 3.63 6.39
N LEU A 23 2.87 2.67 5.75
CA LEU A 23 2.07 2.90 4.54
C LEU A 23 0.94 3.90 4.77
N LYS A 24 0.26 3.83 5.92
CA LYS A 24 -0.82 4.77 6.28
C LYS A 24 -0.37 6.23 6.42
N ARG A 25 0.95 6.49 6.51
CA ARG A 25 1.52 7.84 6.58
C ARG A 25 1.92 8.38 5.21
N ILE A 26 1.84 7.57 4.15
CA ILE A 26 2.21 7.98 2.80
C ILE A 26 1.04 8.78 2.20
N PRO A 27 1.28 10.02 1.70
CA PRO A 27 0.25 10.79 1.01
C PRO A 27 -0.33 10.03 -0.17
N GLY A 28 -1.65 10.10 -0.34
CA GLY A 28 -2.37 9.40 -1.41
C GLY A 28 -2.79 7.98 -1.06
N VAL A 29 -2.25 7.36 0.01
CA VAL A 29 -2.74 6.06 0.48
C VAL A 29 -4.12 6.26 1.13
N GLU A 30 -5.14 5.70 0.50
CA GLU A 30 -6.52 5.76 0.99
C GLU A 30 -6.80 4.59 1.94
N GLN A 31 -6.26 3.40 1.64
CA GLN A 31 -6.48 2.19 2.43
C GLN A 31 -5.22 1.33 2.49
N ALA A 32 -4.94 0.73 3.64
CA ALA A 32 -3.85 -0.22 3.82
C ALA A 32 -4.24 -1.26 4.88
N HIS A 33 -4.32 -2.52 4.46
CA HIS A 33 -4.79 -3.64 5.28
C HIS A 33 -3.80 -4.80 5.25
N SER A 34 -3.50 -5.37 6.40
CA SER A 34 -2.83 -6.66 6.49
C SER A 34 -3.80 -7.78 6.11
N CYS A 35 -3.34 -8.75 5.33
CA CYS A 35 -4.11 -9.90 4.89
C CYS A 35 -3.54 -11.19 5.49
N PHE A 36 -4.39 -12.20 5.63
CA PHE A 36 -3.91 -13.57 5.84
C PHE A 36 -3.53 -14.20 4.50
N GLY A 37 -2.39 -14.88 4.43
CA GLY A 37 -1.92 -15.51 3.19
C GLY A 37 -1.07 -14.58 2.33
N ARG A 38 -1.17 -14.71 1.00
CA ARG A 38 -0.43 -13.87 0.04
C ARG A 38 -1.41 -13.02 -0.79
N PRO A 39 -1.17 -11.70 -0.93
CA PRO A 39 -0.08 -10.93 -0.33
C PRO A 39 -0.24 -10.73 1.18
N ASP A 40 0.81 -10.24 1.83
CA ASP A 40 0.76 -9.93 3.27
C ASP A 40 0.00 -8.61 3.54
N ILE A 41 0.00 -7.67 2.58
CA ILE A 41 -0.69 -6.38 2.67
C ILE A 41 -1.34 -6.01 1.32
N PHE A 42 -2.53 -5.41 1.41
CA PHE A 42 -3.24 -4.80 0.29
C PHE A 42 -3.37 -3.29 0.51
N VAL A 43 -2.93 -2.49 -0.47
CA VAL A 43 -2.95 -1.02 -0.40
C VAL A 43 -3.78 -0.47 -1.55
N PHE A 44 -4.64 0.50 -1.26
CA PHE A 44 -5.32 1.32 -2.26
C PHE A 44 -4.76 2.74 -2.21
N ILE A 45 -4.25 3.22 -3.34
CA ILE A 45 -3.60 4.52 -3.46
C ILE A 45 -4.19 5.31 -4.63
N SER A 46 -4.29 6.62 -4.45
CA SER A 46 -4.79 7.58 -5.42
C SER A 46 -3.80 8.73 -5.54
N VAL A 47 -3.30 8.98 -6.74
CA VAL A 47 -2.30 10.02 -7.04
C VAL A 47 -2.72 10.85 -8.25
N GLN A 48 -2.01 11.96 -8.50
CA GLN A 48 -2.35 12.90 -9.58
C GLN A 48 -2.12 12.33 -10.98
N ASP A 49 -1.07 11.51 -11.16
CA ASP A 49 -0.72 10.86 -12.42
C ASP A 49 0.13 9.59 -12.18
N GLU A 50 0.39 8.82 -13.24
CA GLU A 50 1.17 7.58 -13.16
C GLU A 50 2.63 7.80 -12.76
N ARG A 51 3.22 8.96 -13.07
CA ARG A 51 4.61 9.27 -12.72
C ARG A 51 4.78 9.44 -11.20
N ALA A 52 3.72 9.82 -10.50
CA ALA A 52 3.72 9.85 -9.04
C ALA A 52 3.69 8.46 -8.37
N LEU A 53 3.48 7.35 -9.12
CA LEU A 53 3.51 5.97 -8.60
C LEU A 53 4.87 5.28 -8.72
N SER A 54 5.78 5.79 -9.56
CA SER A 54 7.13 5.25 -9.80
C SER A 54 8.14 5.79 -8.80
#